data_AF-F0IJC2-F1
#
_entry.id   AF-F0IJC2-F1
#
_cell.length_a   1.000
_cell.length_b   1.000
_cell.length_c   1.000
_cell.angle_alpha   90.00
_cell.angle_beta   90.00
_cell.angle_gamma   90.00
#
_symmetry.space_group_name_H-M   'P 1'
#
loop_
_entity.id
_entity.type
_entity.pdbx_description
1 polymer ?
#
loop_
_entity_poly.entity_id
_entity_poly.type
_entity_poly.pdbx_seq_one_letter_code
_entity_poly.pdbx_strand_id
1 'polypeptide(L)'
;MSFCAKIRGQWKKESNVIFLSLWAGLLSGLCWLLGDILLVGFEVDKESYASFTEQSRIGNKNLAMLMLSGSVGRLRLGALVANFSIPLMLVSLYALFGLTNKGLWAYLSIALLGIGFALSPVAHVAFYYVGIISKKVYKRSNGQVCSDEDSELINEAVLFLDITWRTAIGLTGLGWLVYSLLIVTGQTILPAYLGLLTPLPLSLLTILLVEKLRIGRPYLNGAGLNIGFSLFYLLLLLHIGS
;
A
#
# COMPACT_ATOMS: atom_id res chain seq x y z
N MET A 1 23.59 23.53 -36.10
CA MET A 1 22.17 23.50 -35.66
C MET A 1 21.62 22.10 -35.32
N SER A 2 22.15 20.99 -35.85
CA SER A 2 21.61 19.62 -35.64
C SER A 2 21.76 19.03 -34.21
N PHE A 3 22.89 19.25 -33.53
CA PHE A 3 23.17 18.64 -32.21
C PHE A 3 22.28 19.20 -31.07
N CYS A 4 22.10 20.52 -31.05
CA CYS A 4 21.30 21.21 -30.03
C CYS A 4 19.78 20.93 -30.16
N ALA A 5 19.31 20.61 -31.38
CA ALA A 5 17.95 20.15 -31.63
C ALA A 5 17.76 18.69 -31.20
N LYS A 6 18.76 17.82 -31.41
CA LYS A 6 18.76 16.43 -30.95
C LYS A 6 18.73 16.33 -29.42
N ILE A 7 19.54 17.13 -28.73
CA ILE A 7 19.56 17.21 -27.25
C ILE A 7 18.21 17.71 -26.72
N ARG A 8 17.64 18.78 -27.29
CA ARG A 8 16.30 19.27 -26.89
C ARG A 8 15.21 18.24 -27.14
N GLY A 9 15.27 17.49 -28.25
CA GLY A 9 14.33 16.42 -28.55
C GLY A 9 14.43 15.25 -27.56
N GLN A 10 15.65 14.87 -27.16
CA GLN A 10 15.86 13.84 -26.13
C GLN A 10 15.34 14.28 -24.77
N TRP A 11 15.66 15.50 -24.35
CA TRP A 11 15.17 16.07 -23.08
C TRP A 11 13.65 16.14 -23.02
N LYS A 12 13.00 16.58 -24.11
CA LYS A 12 11.53 16.63 -24.20
C LYS A 12 10.91 15.23 -24.14
N LYS A 13 11.55 14.24 -24.78
CA LYS A 13 11.09 12.85 -24.73
C LYS A 13 11.23 12.26 -23.32
N GLU A 14 12.36 12.46 -22.65
CA GLU A 14 12.58 12.00 -21.28
C GLU A 14 11.60 12.66 -20.29
N SER A 15 11.35 13.96 -20.44
CA SER A 15 10.35 14.69 -19.65
C SER A 15 8.94 14.11 -19.81
N ASN A 16 8.52 13.78 -21.04
CA ASN A 16 7.22 13.13 -21.28
C ASN A 16 7.11 11.76 -20.62
N VAL A 17 8.18 10.96 -20.62
CA VAL A 17 8.17 9.63 -19.98
C VAL A 17 8.12 9.75 -18.46
N ILE A 18 8.86 10.70 -17.88
CA ILE A 18 8.77 11.00 -16.44
C ILE A 18 7.33 11.42 -16.08
N PHE A 19 6.72 12.31 -16.85
CA PHE A 19 5.36 12.76 -16.60
C PHE A 19 4.33 11.62 -16.63
N LEU A 20 4.40 10.73 -17.62
CA LEU A 20 3.54 9.54 -17.70
C LEU A 20 3.79 8.56 -16.55
N SER A 21 5.06 8.39 -16.15
CA SER A 21 5.46 7.54 -15.03
C SER A 21 4.91 8.08 -13.69
N LEU A 22 4.84 9.41 -13.52
CA LEU A 22 4.19 10.02 -12.35
C LEU A 22 2.67 9.78 -12.32
N TRP A 23 1.99 9.89 -13.47
CA TRP A 23 0.57 9.53 -13.58
C TRP A 23 0.32 8.06 -13.27
N ALA A 24 1.19 7.15 -13.74
CA ALA A 24 1.10 5.74 -13.39
C ALA A 24 1.20 5.53 -11.87
N GLY A 25 2.10 6.27 -11.20
CA GLY A 25 2.20 6.27 -9.74
C GLY A 25 0.91 6.74 -9.07
N LEU A 26 0.37 7.90 -9.47
CA LEU A 26 -0.88 8.41 -8.90
C LEU A 26 -2.05 7.44 -9.10
N LEU A 27 -2.26 6.95 -10.32
CA LEU A 27 -3.34 6.02 -10.62
C LEU A 27 -3.21 4.72 -9.82
N SER A 28 -1.99 4.18 -9.70
CA SER A 28 -1.76 3.01 -8.86
C SER A 28 -2.06 3.30 -7.39
N GLY A 29 -1.58 4.42 -6.85
CA GLY A 29 -1.85 4.84 -5.48
C GLY A 29 -3.34 4.90 -5.17
N LEU A 30 -4.13 5.46 -6.08
CA LEU A 30 -5.59 5.55 -5.95
C LEU A 30 -6.26 4.16 -6.01
N CYS A 31 -5.80 3.27 -6.90
CA CYS A 31 -6.28 1.89 -6.95
C CYS A 31 -5.96 1.13 -5.65
N TRP A 32 -4.76 1.28 -5.11
CA TRP A 32 -4.36 0.63 -3.86
C TRP A 32 -5.09 1.20 -2.64
N LEU A 33 -5.30 2.52 -2.61
CA LEU A 33 -6.15 3.18 -1.62
C LEU A 33 -7.59 2.63 -1.66
N LEU A 34 -8.18 2.52 -2.85
CA LEU A 34 -9.49 1.91 -3.03
C LEU A 34 -9.47 0.44 -2.55
N GLY A 35 -8.40 -0.30 -2.85
CA GLY A 35 -8.17 -1.66 -2.37
C GLY A 35 -8.25 -1.77 -0.85
N ASP A 36 -7.52 -0.89 -0.13
CA ASP A 36 -7.51 -0.86 1.34
C ASP A 36 -8.88 -0.50 1.90
N ILE A 37 -9.53 0.53 1.35
CA ILE A 37 -10.90 0.91 1.75
C ILE A 37 -11.83 -0.30 1.62
N LEU A 38 -11.71 -1.09 0.55
CA LEU A 38 -12.56 -2.24 0.32
C LEU A 38 -12.20 -3.45 1.21
N LEU A 39 -10.93 -3.66 1.56
CA LEU A 39 -10.46 -4.81 2.36
C LEU A 39 -10.50 -4.60 3.88
N VAL A 40 -10.19 -3.41 4.36
CA VAL A 40 -9.97 -3.14 5.80
C VAL A 40 -10.70 -1.88 6.30
N GLY A 41 -11.33 -1.13 5.40
CA GLY A 41 -12.14 0.05 5.73
C GLY A 41 -13.52 -0.28 6.32
N PHE A 42 -13.54 -1.03 7.43
CA PHE A 42 -14.74 -1.45 8.17
C PHE A 42 -14.68 -1.07 9.64
N GLU A 43 -15.87 -0.99 10.26
CA GLU A 43 -15.97 -1.09 11.71
C GLU A 43 -16.11 -2.56 12.11
N VAL A 44 -15.44 -2.92 13.20
CA VAL A 44 -15.50 -4.27 13.76
C VAL A 44 -16.75 -4.35 14.62
N ASP A 45 -17.70 -5.20 14.23
CA ASP A 45 -18.87 -5.52 15.04
C ASP A 45 -18.48 -6.62 16.05
N LYS A 46 -17.94 -6.19 17.19
CA LYS A 46 -17.42 -7.10 18.21
C LYS A 46 -18.52 -7.93 18.86
N GLU A 47 -19.70 -7.35 19.06
CA GLU A 47 -20.79 -8.01 19.75
C GLU A 47 -21.37 -9.15 18.89
N SER A 48 -21.59 -8.92 17.59
CA SER A 48 -22.11 -9.94 16.68
C SER A 48 -21.18 -11.13 16.46
N TYR A 49 -19.88 -10.99 16.74
CA TYR A 49 -18.86 -12.02 16.51
C TYR A 49 -18.16 -12.53 17.79
N ALA A 50 -18.62 -12.11 18.98
CA ALA A 50 -18.02 -12.49 20.25
C ALA A 50 -18.03 -14.01 20.47
N SER A 51 -19.19 -14.65 20.29
CA SER A 51 -19.36 -16.11 20.46
C SER A 51 -18.43 -16.93 19.56
N PHE A 52 -18.13 -16.43 18.35
CA PHE A 52 -17.21 -17.06 17.43
C PHE A 52 -15.74 -16.88 17.83
N THR A 53 -15.35 -15.73 18.38
CA THR A 53 -13.93 -15.38 18.54
C THR A 53 -13.39 -15.50 19.96
N GLU A 54 -14.22 -15.30 20.99
CA GLU A 54 -13.75 -15.28 22.38
C GLU A 54 -13.28 -16.67 22.84
N GLN A 55 -14.04 -17.71 22.53
CA GLN A 55 -13.76 -19.08 22.97
C GLN A 55 -12.96 -19.91 21.93
N SER A 56 -12.89 -19.47 20.68
CA SER A 56 -12.08 -20.13 19.65
C SER A 56 -10.59 -19.79 19.81
N ARG A 57 -9.71 -20.71 19.40
CA ARG A 57 -8.24 -20.56 19.48
C ARG A 57 -7.66 -19.73 18.32
N ILE A 58 -8.36 -18.66 17.94
CA ILE A 58 -7.91 -17.72 16.91
C ILE A 58 -6.91 -16.74 17.53
N GLY A 59 -5.69 -16.69 17.00
CA GLY A 59 -4.62 -15.83 17.48
C GLY A 59 -4.91 -14.34 17.24
N ASN A 60 -5.27 -13.97 16.00
CA ASN A 60 -5.62 -12.59 15.66
C ASN A 60 -7.14 -12.41 15.52
N LYS A 61 -7.83 -12.34 16.67
CA LYS A 61 -9.29 -12.19 16.76
C LYS A 61 -9.80 -10.93 16.07
N ASN A 62 -9.09 -9.81 16.24
CA ASN A 62 -9.49 -8.52 15.64
C ASN A 62 -9.51 -8.58 14.12
N LEU A 63 -8.47 -9.16 13.50
CA LEU A 63 -8.43 -9.33 12.05
C LEU A 63 -9.52 -10.28 11.57
N ALA A 64 -9.73 -11.41 12.24
CA ALA A 64 -10.79 -12.35 11.89
C ALA A 64 -12.17 -11.66 11.92
N MET A 65 -12.49 -10.92 12.98
CA MET A 65 -13.75 -10.16 13.08
C MET A 65 -13.87 -9.08 12.01
N LEU A 66 -12.78 -8.33 11.75
CA LEU A 66 -12.76 -7.30 10.71
C LEU A 66 -13.15 -7.88 9.34
N MET A 67 -12.62 -9.06 9.00
CA MET A 67 -12.92 -9.70 7.73
C MET A 67 -14.37 -10.24 7.67
N LEU A 68 -14.98 -10.59 8.80
CA LEU A 68 -16.38 -11.03 8.84
C LEU A 68 -17.34 -9.89 8.46
N SER A 69 -17.03 -8.63 8.79
CA SER A 69 -17.85 -7.47 8.44
C SER A 69 -17.97 -7.20 6.93
N GLY A 70 -16.93 -7.50 6.13
CA GLY A 70 -16.92 -7.18 4.69
C GLY A 70 -17.61 -8.22 3.81
N SER A 71 -18.39 -7.84 2.79
CA SER A 71 -18.96 -8.84 1.86
C SER A 71 -17.87 -9.51 1.00
N VAL A 72 -18.09 -10.77 0.59
CA VAL A 72 -17.13 -11.51 -0.27
C VAL A 72 -16.82 -10.76 -1.56
N GLY A 73 -17.84 -10.18 -2.20
CA GLY A 73 -17.66 -9.40 -3.43
C GLY A 73 -16.80 -8.15 -3.22
N ARG A 74 -17.01 -7.46 -2.10
CA ARG A 74 -16.21 -6.28 -1.73
C ARG A 74 -14.75 -6.64 -1.47
N LEU A 75 -14.50 -7.68 -0.66
CA LEU A 75 -13.14 -8.14 -0.37
C LEU A 75 -12.41 -8.57 -1.66
N ARG A 76 -13.11 -9.28 -2.54
CA ARG A 76 -12.57 -9.70 -3.84
C ARG A 76 -12.19 -8.50 -4.70
N LEU A 77 -13.09 -7.51 -4.80
CA LEU A 77 -12.81 -6.30 -5.58
C LEU A 77 -11.61 -5.55 -5.02
N GLY A 78 -11.54 -5.41 -3.69
CA GLY A 78 -10.42 -4.75 -3.01
C GLY A 78 -9.07 -5.39 -3.34
N ALA A 79 -8.98 -6.72 -3.24
CA ALA A 79 -7.77 -7.45 -3.59
C ALA A 79 -7.42 -7.34 -5.09
N LEU A 80 -8.41 -7.43 -5.98
CA LEU A 80 -8.15 -7.43 -7.43
C LEU A 80 -7.75 -6.05 -7.97
N VAL A 81 -8.40 -4.97 -7.52
CA VAL A 81 -8.14 -3.62 -8.04
C VAL A 81 -6.70 -3.18 -7.72
N ALA A 82 -6.22 -3.43 -6.51
CA ALA A 82 -4.85 -3.13 -6.12
C ALA A 82 -3.85 -4.03 -6.86
N ASN A 83 -4.13 -5.34 -6.91
CA ASN A 83 -3.28 -6.32 -7.57
C ASN A 83 -3.07 -6.00 -9.06
N PHE A 84 -4.13 -5.70 -9.81
CA PHE A 84 -4.02 -5.39 -11.24
C PHE A 84 -3.35 -4.05 -11.53
N SER A 85 -3.30 -3.13 -10.57
CA SER A 85 -2.61 -1.85 -10.75
C SER A 85 -1.13 -1.88 -10.37
N ILE A 86 -0.59 -2.98 -9.81
CA ILE A 86 0.83 -3.03 -9.43
C ILE A 86 1.81 -2.71 -10.57
N PRO A 87 1.59 -3.08 -11.84
CA PRO A 87 2.50 -2.71 -12.92
C PRO A 87 2.65 -1.19 -13.06
N LEU A 88 1.59 -0.42 -12.79
CA LEU A 88 1.64 1.04 -12.80
C LEU A 88 2.54 1.59 -11.68
N MET A 89 2.52 0.95 -10.51
CA MET A 89 3.41 1.29 -9.39
C MET A 89 4.87 0.99 -9.72
N LEU A 90 5.15 -0.10 -10.43
CA LEU A 90 6.50 -0.43 -10.87
C LEU A 90 6.99 0.54 -11.96
N VAL A 91 6.12 0.92 -12.89
CA VAL A 91 6.42 1.95 -13.91
C VAL A 91 6.73 3.29 -13.25
N SER A 92 6.10 3.63 -12.12
CA SER A 92 6.33 4.91 -11.44
C SER A 92 7.73 5.05 -10.83
N LEU A 93 8.44 3.94 -10.60
CA LEU A 93 9.84 3.94 -10.19
C LEU A 93 10.77 4.60 -11.21
N TYR A 94 10.40 4.60 -12.50
CA TYR A 94 11.16 5.27 -13.54
C TYR A 94 11.26 6.78 -13.28
N ALA A 95 10.14 7.43 -12.95
CA ALA A 95 10.12 8.84 -12.58
C ALA A 95 10.97 9.07 -11.32
N LEU A 96 10.77 8.26 -10.27
CA LEU A 96 11.53 8.42 -9.04
C LEU A 96 13.04 8.33 -9.29
N PHE A 97 13.50 7.33 -10.05
CA PHE A 97 14.91 7.19 -10.39
C PHE A 97 15.41 8.36 -11.27
N GLY A 98 14.62 8.76 -12.25
CA GLY A 98 14.93 9.86 -13.17
C GLY A 98 15.08 11.23 -12.50
N LEU A 99 14.45 11.42 -11.34
CA LEU A 99 14.55 12.63 -10.52
C LEU A 99 15.80 12.66 -9.61
N THR A 100 16.58 11.58 -9.55
CA THR A 100 17.80 11.48 -8.70
C THR A 100 19.10 11.79 -9.46
N ASN A 101 20.17 12.05 -8.72
CA ASN A 101 21.55 12.18 -9.24
C ASN A 101 22.23 10.82 -9.55
N LYS A 102 21.48 9.70 -9.61
CA LYS A 102 21.92 8.36 -10.03
C LYS A 102 23.15 7.78 -9.29
N GLY A 103 23.26 8.05 -7.98
CA GLY A 103 24.27 7.44 -7.10
C GLY A 103 23.84 6.10 -6.51
N LEU A 104 24.75 5.42 -5.78
CA LEU A 104 24.50 4.13 -5.11
C LEU A 104 23.21 4.13 -4.28
N TRP A 105 22.99 5.18 -3.49
CA TRP A 105 21.82 5.31 -2.62
C TRP A 105 20.51 5.45 -3.41
N ALA A 106 20.55 6.02 -4.61
CA ALA A 106 19.39 6.06 -5.50
C ALA A 106 19.06 4.66 -6.02
N TYR A 107 20.05 3.90 -6.48
CA TYR A 107 19.84 2.51 -6.89
C TYR A 107 19.31 1.65 -5.74
N LEU A 108 19.88 1.78 -4.54
CA LEU A 108 19.43 1.05 -3.37
C LEU A 108 17.97 1.38 -3.03
N SER A 109 17.61 2.68 -2.99
CA SER A 109 16.24 3.11 -2.72
C SER A 109 15.26 2.53 -3.73
N ILE A 110 15.55 2.65 -5.03
CA ILE A 110 14.68 2.15 -6.10
C ILE A 110 14.60 0.63 -6.11
N ALA A 111 15.69 -0.08 -5.81
CA ALA A 111 15.68 -1.54 -5.68
C ALA A 111 14.80 -1.99 -4.50
N LEU A 112 14.93 -1.36 -3.34
CA LEU A 112 14.09 -1.65 -2.17
C LEU A 112 12.61 -1.39 -2.45
N LEU A 113 12.29 -0.26 -3.07
CA LEU A 113 10.91 0.06 -3.50
C LEU A 113 10.41 -0.95 -4.54
N GLY A 114 11.22 -1.31 -5.53
CA GLY A 114 10.86 -2.29 -6.55
C GLY A 114 10.54 -3.66 -5.97
N ILE A 115 11.36 -4.16 -5.05
CA ILE A 115 11.11 -5.43 -4.37
C ILE A 115 9.87 -5.31 -3.47
N GLY A 116 9.74 -4.24 -2.69
CA GLY A 116 8.58 -4.01 -1.84
C GLY A 116 7.27 -3.98 -2.63
N PHE A 117 7.23 -3.26 -3.75
CA PHE A 117 6.09 -3.19 -4.66
C PHE A 117 5.81 -4.55 -5.32
N ALA A 118 6.84 -5.27 -5.77
CA ALA A 118 6.65 -6.60 -6.37
C ALA A 118 6.07 -7.63 -5.39
N LEU A 119 6.37 -7.51 -4.10
CA LEU A 119 5.86 -8.41 -3.04
C LEU A 119 4.48 -7.99 -2.51
N SER A 120 4.12 -6.71 -2.61
CA SER A 120 2.86 -6.16 -2.07
C SER A 120 1.58 -6.88 -2.56
N PRO A 121 1.47 -7.29 -3.84
CA PRO A 121 0.35 -8.10 -4.34
C PRO A 121 -0.01 -9.32 -3.50
N VAL A 122 1.01 -10.07 -3.05
CA VAL A 122 0.80 -11.29 -2.27
C VAL A 122 0.17 -10.96 -0.93
N ALA A 123 0.66 -9.91 -0.26
CA ALA A 123 0.10 -9.44 1.00
C ALA A 123 -1.36 -8.97 0.85
N HIS A 124 -1.65 -8.19 -0.21
CA HIS A 124 -2.98 -7.64 -0.46
C HIS A 124 -4.01 -8.74 -0.74
N VAL A 125 -3.63 -9.75 -1.54
CA VAL A 125 -4.48 -10.92 -1.83
C VAL A 125 -4.63 -11.84 -0.61
N ALA A 126 -3.63 -11.92 0.27
CA ALA A 126 -3.73 -12.74 1.49
C ALA A 126 -4.85 -12.27 2.43
N PHE A 127 -5.13 -10.96 2.53
CA PHE A 127 -6.30 -10.44 3.27
C PHE A 127 -7.62 -11.03 2.77
N TYR A 128 -7.80 -11.14 1.44
CA TYR A 128 -8.99 -11.76 0.87
C TYR A 128 -9.12 -13.22 1.33
N TYR A 129 -8.04 -14.00 1.30
CA TYR A 129 -8.07 -15.39 1.71
C TYR A 129 -8.34 -15.58 3.20
N VAL A 130 -7.72 -14.76 4.07
CA VAL A 130 -8.08 -14.72 5.50
C VAL A 130 -9.59 -14.50 5.64
N GLY A 131 -10.16 -13.54 4.92
CA GLY A 131 -11.60 -13.27 5.00
C GLY A 131 -12.49 -14.40 4.48
N ILE A 132 -12.14 -15.04 3.37
CA ILE A 132 -12.89 -16.19 2.86
C ILE A 132 -12.84 -17.37 3.83
N ILE A 133 -11.67 -17.66 4.38
CA ILE A 133 -11.48 -18.75 5.34
C ILE A 133 -12.29 -18.47 6.60
N SER A 134 -12.11 -17.30 7.23
CA SER A 134 -12.86 -16.92 8.43
C SER A 134 -14.37 -16.97 8.22
N LYS A 135 -14.88 -16.50 7.08
CA LYS A 135 -16.32 -16.56 6.75
C LYS A 135 -16.84 -17.98 6.59
N LYS A 136 -16.09 -18.86 5.92
CA LYS A 136 -16.49 -20.26 5.74
C LYS A 136 -16.52 -20.99 7.06
N VAL A 137 -15.50 -20.76 7.91
CA VAL A 137 -15.44 -21.33 9.26
C VAL A 137 -16.60 -20.81 10.11
N TYR A 138 -16.83 -19.49 10.16
CA TYR A 138 -17.94 -18.89 10.89
C TYR A 138 -19.30 -19.48 10.47
N LYS A 139 -19.51 -19.66 9.16
CA LYS A 139 -20.73 -20.29 8.64
C LYS A 139 -20.84 -21.75 9.07
N ARG A 140 -19.75 -22.51 9.03
CA ARG A 140 -19.72 -23.92 9.43
C ARG A 140 -20.02 -24.10 10.93
N SER A 141 -19.53 -23.19 11.77
CA SER A 141 -19.80 -23.21 13.21
C SER A 141 -21.17 -22.61 13.58
N ASN A 142 -22.00 -22.21 12.60
CA ASN A 142 -23.25 -21.49 12.82
C ASN A 142 -23.08 -20.25 13.71
N GLY A 143 -21.96 -19.54 13.56
CA GLY A 143 -21.60 -18.37 14.35
C GLY A 143 -21.17 -18.63 15.79
N GLN A 144 -21.03 -19.91 16.18
CA GLN A 144 -20.53 -20.34 17.48
C GLN A 144 -19.03 -20.60 17.43
N VAL A 145 -18.47 -21.06 18.56
CA VAL A 145 -17.08 -21.51 18.70
C VAL A 145 -16.72 -22.48 17.57
N CYS A 146 -15.59 -22.25 16.90
CA CYS A 146 -15.10 -23.17 15.87
C CYS A 146 -14.17 -24.23 16.45
N SER A 147 -13.97 -25.29 15.69
CA SER A 147 -13.06 -26.37 16.07
C SER A 147 -11.61 -25.88 16.20
N ASP A 148 -10.77 -26.68 16.87
CA ASP A 148 -9.34 -26.42 16.93
C ASP A 148 -8.72 -26.45 15.51
N GLU A 149 -9.12 -27.40 14.66
CA GLU A 149 -8.68 -27.48 13.24
C GLU A 149 -9.05 -26.23 12.43
N ASP A 150 -10.27 -25.73 12.59
CA ASP A 150 -10.71 -24.50 11.92
C ASP A 150 -9.95 -23.26 12.44
N SER A 151 -9.63 -23.24 13.74
CA SER A 151 -8.83 -22.18 14.36
C SER A 151 -7.40 -22.19 13.81
N GLU A 152 -6.79 -23.36 13.69
CA GLU A 152 -5.46 -23.56 13.09
C GLU A 152 -5.43 -23.09 11.63
N LEU A 153 -6.46 -23.41 10.84
CA LEU A 153 -6.56 -22.96 9.45
C LEU A 153 -6.63 -21.43 9.33
N ILE A 154 -7.38 -20.76 10.20
CA ILE A 154 -7.42 -19.29 10.26
C ILE A 154 -6.04 -18.74 10.65
N ASN A 155 -5.42 -19.32 11.67
CA ASN A 155 -4.13 -18.87 12.16
C ASN A 155 -3.03 -19.00 11.11
N GLU A 156 -3.01 -20.08 10.33
CA GLU A 156 -2.07 -20.28 9.24
C GLU A 156 -2.24 -19.23 8.14
N ALA A 157 -3.49 -18.93 7.75
CA ALA A 157 -3.78 -17.88 6.78
C ALA A 157 -3.33 -16.49 7.28
N VAL A 158 -3.55 -16.21 8.57
CA VAL A 158 -3.12 -14.97 9.21
C VAL A 158 -1.59 -14.88 9.29
N LEU A 159 -0.91 -15.98 9.60
CA LEU A 159 0.55 -16.04 9.64
C LEU A 159 1.15 -15.75 8.26
N PHE A 160 0.61 -16.38 7.21
CA PHE A 160 1.04 -16.12 5.84
C PHE A 160 0.85 -14.65 5.44
N LEU A 161 -0.30 -14.07 5.79
CA LEU A 161 -0.55 -12.64 5.61
C LEU A 161 0.47 -11.79 6.38
N ASP A 162 0.70 -12.07 7.66
CA ASP A 162 1.58 -11.26 8.51
C ASP A 162 3.03 -11.27 7.98
N ILE A 163 3.54 -12.43 7.59
CA ILE A 163 4.87 -12.56 6.97
C ILE A 163 4.94 -11.71 5.69
N THR A 164 4.03 -11.95 4.74
CA THR A 164 4.08 -11.31 3.42
C THR A 164 3.87 -9.80 3.52
N TRP A 165 2.94 -9.35 4.37
CA TRP A 165 2.65 -7.94 4.61
C TRP A 165 3.82 -7.23 5.28
N ARG A 166 4.39 -7.78 6.37
CA ARG A 166 5.54 -7.16 7.05
C ARG A 166 6.75 -7.06 6.15
N THR A 167 7.04 -8.08 5.34
CA THR A 167 8.16 -8.05 4.40
C THR A 167 7.96 -6.95 3.34
N ALA A 168 6.77 -6.90 2.72
CA ALA A 168 6.48 -5.90 1.68
C ALA A 168 6.51 -4.47 2.23
N ILE A 169 5.85 -4.23 3.37
CA ILE A 169 5.82 -2.92 4.04
C ILE A 169 7.20 -2.51 4.56
N GLY A 170 7.96 -3.44 5.14
CA GLY A 170 9.30 -3.18 5.66
C GLY A 170 10.25 -2.70 4.55
N LEU A 171 10.30 -3.42 3.43
CA LEU A 171 11.13 -3.05 2.28
C LEU A 171 10.67 -1.73 1.64
N THR A 172 9.36 -1.54 1.49
CA THR A 172 8.78 -0.29 0.97
C THR A 172 9.11 0.90 1.87
N GLY A 173 8.97 0.73 3.19
CA GLY A 173 9.29 1.75 4.18
C GLY A 173 10.77 2.13 4.17
N LEU A 174 11.66 1.14 4.11
CA LEU A 174 13.10 1.38 3.98
C LEU A 174 13.45 2.09 2.67
N GLY A 175 12.86 1.66 1.55
CA GLY A 175 13.05 2.30 0.25
C GLY A 175 12.64 3.78 0.27
N TRP A 176 11.49 4.09 0.87
CA TRP A 176 11.01 5.47 1.03
C TRP A 176 11.83 6.27 2.03
N LEU A 177 12.33 5.68 3.11
CA LEU A 177 13.24 6.34 4.04
C LEU A 177 14.48 6.84 3.30
N VAL A 178 15.14 5.94 2.55
CA VAL A 178 16.32 6.31 1.75
C VAL A 178 15.96 7.37 0.72
N TYR A 179 14.82 7.24 0.01
CA TYR A 179 14.39 8.23 -0.98
C TYR A 179 14.16 9.62 -0.37
N SER A 180 13.57 9.67 0.83
CA SER A 180 13.34 10.92 1.57
C SER A 180 14.66 11.61 1.92
N LEU A 181 15.64 10.83 2.37
CA LEU A 181 16.99 11.34 2.66
C LEU A 181 17.68 11.86 1.39
N LEU A 182 17.49 11.21 0.23
CA LEU A 182 18.02 11.72 -1.05
C LEU A 182 17.45 13.10 -1.37
N ILE A 183 16.16 13.33 -1.16
CA ILE A 183 15.55 14.65 -1.40
C ILE A 183 16.10 15.70 -0.43
N VAL A 184 16.10 15.40 0.88
CA VAL A 184 16.54 16.36 1.90
C VAL A 184 18.03 16.71 1.76
N THR A 185 18.85 15.77 1.31
CA THR A 185 20.30 15.98 1.09
C THR A 185 20.65 16.55 -0.28
N GLY A 186 19.66 16.95 -1.09
CA GLY A 186 19.90 17.55 -2.41
C GLY A 186 20.42 16.58 -3.48
N GLN A 187 20.23 15.26 -3.27
CA GLN A 187 20.60 14.22 -4.24
C GLN A 187 19.50 13.96 -5.29
N THR A 188 18.49 14.83 -5.34
CA THR A 188 17.41 14.84 -6.34
C THR A 188 17.22 16.25 -6.87
N ILE A 189 16.56 16.38 -8.01
CA ILE A 189 16.18 17.70 -8.56
C ILE A 189 15.01 18.36 -7.79
N LEU A 190 14.40 17.64 -6.85
CA LEU A 190 13.25 18.10 -6.09
C LEU A 190 13.68 19.05 -4.95
N PRO A 191 12.85 20.05 -4.60
CA PRO A 191 13.05 20.85 -3.40
C PRO A 191 13.12 19.99 -2.13
N ALA A 192 14.05 20.33 -1.22
CA ALA A 192 14.32 19.55 -0.01
C ALA A 192 13.06 19.32 0.87
N TYR A 193 12.13 20.27 0.92
CA TYR A 193 10.90 20.14 1.73
C TYR A 193 9.99 18.99 1.25
N LEU A 194 10.04 18.61 -0.04
CA LEU A 194 9.29 17.46 -0.55
C LEU A 194 9.77 16.14 0.06
N GLY A 195 10.98 16.11 0.64
CA GLY A 195 11.48 14.96 1.39
C GLY A 195 10.69 14.68 2.67
N LEU A 196 10.04 15.69 3.26
CA LEU A 196 9.12 15.54 4.39
C LEU A 196 7.69 15.20 3.96
N LEU A 197 7.42 15.27 2.65
CA LEU A 197 6.12 14.96 2.04
C LEU A 197 6.18 13.69 1.20
N THR A 198 7.22 12.88 1.34
CA THR A 198 7.28 11.54 0.76
C THR A 198 6.25 10.62 1.42
N PRO A 199 5.96 9.45 0.84
CA PRO A 199 4.96 8.55 1.36
C PRO A 199 5.23 8.12 2.79
N LEU A 200 6.48 7.86 3.22
CA LEU A 200 6.74 7.40 4.58
C LEU A 200 6.30 8.43 5.67
N PRO A 201 6.79 9.68 5.70
CA PRO A 201 6.28 10.72 6.60
C PRO A 201 4.77 10.97 6.48
N LEU A 202 4.25 11.06 5.25
CA LEU A 202 2.82 11.28 5.04
C LEU A 202 1.97 10.13 5.56
N SER A 203 2.46 8.90 5.48
CA SER A 203 1.78 7.71 6.01
C SER A 203 1.71 7.76 7.53
N LEU A 204 2.81 8.13 8.20
CA LEU A 204 2.83 8.30 9.66
C LEU A 204 1.86 9.39 10.10
N LEU A 205 1.82 10.52 9.39
CA LEU A 205 0.84 11.57 9.63
C LEU A 205 -0.58 11.06 9.42
N THR A 206 -0.82 10.31 8.34
CA THR A 206 -2.15 9.78 8.04
C THR A 206 -2.60 8.77 9.09
N ILE A 207 -1.72 7.88 9.54
CA ILE A 207 -2.00 6.94 10.64
C ILE A 207 -2.36 7.72 11.91
N LEU A 208 -1.63 8.78 12.25
CA LEU A 208 -1.96 9.64 13.38
C LEU A 208 -3.36 10.26 13.24
N LEU A 209 -3.70 10.82 12.07
CA LEU A 209 -4.99 11.46 11.83
C LEU A 209 -6.16 10.45 11.85
N VAL A 210 -5.98 9.29 11.22
CA VAL A 210 -7.04 8.28 11.09
C VAL A 210 -7.19 7.47 12.37
N GLU A 211 -6.09 7.02 12.99
CA GLU A 211 -6.18 6.15 14.15
C GLU A 211 -6.36 6.89 15.47
N LYS A 212 -5.62 7.99 15.66
CA LYS A 212 -5.66 8.73 16.93
C LYS A 212 -6.76 9.78 16.95
N LEU A 213 -6.93 10.53 15.85
CA LEU A 213 -7.95 11.58 15.76
C LEU A 213 -9.27 11.10 15.13
N ARG A 214 -9.33 9.83 14.71
CA ARG A 214 -10.52 9.17 14.12
C ARG A 214 -11.07 9.86 12.87
N ILE A 215 -10.27 10.68 12.19
CA ILE A 215 -10.70 11.40 10.97
C ILE A 215 -10.79 10.39 9.82
N GLY A 216 -11.93 10.35 9.12
CA GLY A 216 -12.13 9.48 7.95
C GLY A 216 -12.34 8.00 8.28
N ARG A 217 -12.53 7.63 9.55
CA ARG A 217 -12.94 6.27 9.93
C ARG A 217 -14.40 5.98 9.51
N PRO A 218 -14.74 4.71 9.23
CA PRO A 218 -13.83 3.57 9.12
C PRO A 218 -13.09 3.48 7.79
N TYR A 219 -13.50 4.26 6.79
CA TYR A 219 -13.10 4.07 5.39
C TYR A 219 -11.58 4.13 5.18
N LEU A 220 -10.88 5.03 5.88
CA LEU A 220 -9.44 5.20 5.73
C LEU A 220 -8.60 4.31 6.67
N ASN A 221 -9.22 3.40 7.42
CA ASN A 221 -8.47 2.44 8.25
C ASN A 221 -7.55 1.59 7.37
N GLY A 222 -6.28 1.45 7.78
CA GLY A 222 -5.29 0.66 7.06
C GLY A 222 -4.79 1.27 5.74
N ALA A 223 -5.36 2.38 5.28
CA ALA A 223 -5.02 3.03 4.01
C ALA A 223 -3.86 4.06 4.09
N GLY A 224 -3.23 4.21 5.26
CA GLY A 224 -2.25 5.27 5.52
C GLY A 224 -1.11 5.34 4.50
N LEU A 225 -0.56 4.19 4.11
CA LEU A 225 0.51 4.11 3.11
C LEU A 225 0.08 4.66 1.75
N ASN A 226 -1.07 4.22 1.28
CA ASN A 226 -1.56 4.54 -0.06
C ASN A 226 -2.13 5.95 -0.17
N ILE A 227 -2.60 6.53 0.96
CA ILE A 227 -2.88 7.97 1.05
C ILE A 227 -1.60 8.78 0.88
N GLY A 228 -0.55 8.48 1.66
CA GLY A 228 0.74 9.16 1.55
C GLY A 228 1.36 9.01 0.16
N PHE A 229 1.27 7.81 -0.42
CA PHE A 229 1.72 7.52 -1.78
C PHE A 229 0.98 8.36 -2.83
N SER A 230 -0.36 8.36 -2.80
CA SER A 230 -1.18 9.12 -3.76
C SER A 230 -0.94 10.62 -3.66
N LEU A 231 -0.88 11.15 -2.42
CA LEU A 231 -0.61 12.57 -2.19
C LEU A 231 0.78 12.97 -2.70
N PHE A 232 1.80 12.14 -2.48
CA PHE A 232 3.15 12.44 -2.98
C PHE A 232 3.19 12.53 -4.51
N TYR A 233 2.62 11.57 -5.24
CA TYR A 233 2.59 11.64 -6.70
C TYR A 233 1.77 12.81 -7.23
N LEU A 234 0.66 13.15 -6.57
CA LEU A 234 -0.12 14.35 -6.89
C LEU A 234 0.73 15.62 -6.73
N LEU A 235 1.46 15.74 -5.62
CA LEU A 235 2.35 16.88 -5.37
C LEU A 235 3.46 16.98 -6.41
N LEU A 236 4.05 15.85 -6.83
CA LEU A 236 5.06 15.83 -7.89
C LEU A 236 4.46 16.27 -9.24
N LEU A 237 3.26 15.81 -9.59
CA LEU A 237 2.57 16.24 -10.81
C LEU A 237 2.28 17.74 -10.81
N LEU A 238 1.83 18.29 -9.68
CA LEU A 238 1.61 19.73 -9.54
C LEU A 238 2.91 20.52 -9.64
N HIS A 239 3.99 20.03 -9.05
CA HIS A 239 5.29 20.69 -9.07
C HIS A 239 5.97 20.68 -10.45
N ILE A 240 5.84 19.58 -11.21
CA ILE A 240 6.44 19.44 -12.54
C ILE A 240 5.55 20.01 -13.64
N GLY A 241 4.23 20.06 -13.40
CA GLY A 241 3.26 20.63 -14.33
C GLY A 241 3.11 22.16 -14.26
N SER A 242 3.63 22.80 -13.20
CA SER A 242 3.70 24.27 -13.02
C SER A 242 4.95 24.85 -13.67
#